data_AF-A0A0Q4ILU7-F1
#
_entry.id   AF-A0A0Q4ILU7-F1
#
_cell.length_a   1.000
_cell.length_b   1.000
_cell.length_c   1.000
_cell.angle_alpha   90.00
_cell.angle_beta   90.00
_cell.angle_gamma   90.00
#
_symmetry.space_group_name_H-M   'P 1'
#
loop_
_entity.id
_entity.type
_entity.pdbx_description
1 polymer ?
#
loop_
_entity_poly.entity_id
_entity_poly.type
_entity_poly.pdbx_seq_one_letter_code
_entity_poly.pdbx_strand_id
1 'polypeptide(L)'
;MALRFIKRYWSTNNCSPSYGEIAAGIGADHGRAREAVKSLVKAGIVNQQRGVPRSITLPTEEEAVLAALRQVGWRINAEIRELIPPTLSPLPIPAALDHIADVEGWDSDAAGISG
;
A
#
# COMPACT_ATOMS: atom_id res chain seq x y z
N MET A 1 10.45 -18.32 3.07
CA MET A 1 11.77 -18.79 3.53
C MET A 1 12.43 -17.81 4.50
N ALA A 2 12.63 -16.54 4.13
CA ALA A 2 13.24 -15.53 4.99
C ALA A 2 12.55 -15.34 6.36
N LEU A 3 11.20 -15.22 6.40
CA LEU A 3 10.48 -15.06 7.67
C LEU A 3 10.71 -16.22 8.65
N ARG A 4 10.65 -17.46 8.16
CA ARG A 4 10.89 -18.66 8.97
C ARG A 4 12.31 -18.65 9.54
N PHE A 5 13.29 -18.27 8.73
CA PHE A 5 14.66 -18.11 9.19
C PHE A 5 14.77 -17.03 10.27
N ILE A 6 14.21 -15.84 10.05
CA ILE A 6 14.24 -14.72 11.01
C ILE A 6 13.63 -15.13 12.36
N LYS A 7 12.44 -15.76 12.35
CA LYS A 7 11.79 -16.26 13.57
C LYS A 7 12.66 -17.26 14.33
N ARG A 8 13.24 -18.23 13.62
CA ARG A 8 14.17 -19.19 14.20
C ARG A 8 15.42 -18.51 14.76
N TYR A 9 16.01 -17.57 14.02
CA TYR A 9 17.22 -16.86 14.42
C TYR A 9 17.01 -16.11 15.73
N TRP A 10 15.88 -15.41 15.87
CA TRP A 10 15.48 -14.75 17.11
C TRP A 10 15.37 -15.73 18.28
N SER A 11 14.69 -16.87 18.08
CA SER A 11 14.53 -17.88 19.14
C SER A 11 15.84 -18.48 19.64
N THR A 12 16.88 -18.52 18.79
CA THR A 12 18.17 -19.14 19.12
C THR A 12 19.19 -18.14 19.63
N ASN A 13 19.23 -16.92 19.08
CA ASN A 13 20.32 -15.97 19.30
C ASN A 13 19.90 -14.72 20.10
N ASN A 14 18.61 -14.59 20.42
CA ASN A 14 18.04 -13.46 21.14
C ASN A 14 18.39 -12.08 20.53
N CYS A 15 18.63 -12.04 19.22
CA CYS A 15 18.95 -10.82 18.48
C CYS A 15 18.48 -10.93 17.02
N SER A 16 18.39 -9.78 16.35
CA SER A 16 18.07 -9.72 14.93
C SER A 16 19.22 -10.27 14.07
N PRO A 17 18.92 -11.07 13.03
CA PRO A 17 19.90 -11.41 12.02
C PRO A 17 20.28 -10.18 11.17
N SER A 18 21.45 -10.24 10.56
CA SER A 18 21.92 -9.35 9.48
C SER A 18 21.47 -9.87 8.11
N TYR A 19 21.59 -9.04 7.07
CA TYR A 19 21.29 -9.45 5.70
C TYR A 19 22.18 -10.60 5.20
N GLY A 20 23.46 -10.62 5.60
CA GLY A 20 24.37 -11.73 5.28
C GLY A 20 23.97 -13.03 5.95
N GLU A 21 23.57 -12.99 7.23
CA GLU A 21 23.06 -14.16 7.96
C GLU A 21 21.75 -14.67 7.32
N ILE A 22 20.86 -13.78 6.90
CA ILE A 22 19.63 -14.16 6.18
C ILE A 22 19.97 -14.81 4.84
N ALA A 23 20.86 -14.20 4.05
CA ALA A 23 21.31 -14.71 2.76
C ALA A 23 21.87 -16.13 2.88
N ALA A 24 22.82 -16.33 3.79
CA ALA A 24 23.38 -17.65 4.10
C ALA A 24 22.29 -18.63 4.59
N GLY A 25 21.40 -18.17 5.46
CA GLY A 25 20.33 -18.96 6.06
C GLY A 25 19.24 -19.45 5.10
N ILE A 26 19.03 -18.74 3.98
CA ILE A 26 18.04 -19.10 2.96
C ILE A 26 18.66 -19.58 1.65
N GLY A 27 19.99 -19.65 1.57
CA GLY A 27 20.71 -20.06 0.36
C GLY A 27 20.53 -19.07 -0.80
N ALA A 28 20.59 -17.77 -0.54
CA ALA A 28 20.44 -16.73 -1.55
C ALA A 28 21.57 -15.69 -1.46
N ASP A 29 21.68 -14.83 -2.47
CA ASP A 29 22.59 -13.70 -2.42
C ASP A 29 22.08 -12.57 -1.50
N HIS A 30 22.97 -11.62 -1.20
CA HIS A 30 22.69 -10.50 -0.31
C HIS A 30 21.59 -9.56 -0.85
N GLY A 31 21.50 -9.38 -2.18
CA GLY A 31 20.46 -8.58 -2.82
C GLY A 31 19.08 -9.20 -2.64
N ARG A 32 18.98 -10.51 -2.89
CA ARG A 32 17.76 -11.31 -2.71
C ARG A 32 17.28 -11.31 -1.27
N ALA A 33 18.20 -11.42 -0.30
CA ALA A 33 17.88 -11.31 1.12
C ALA A 33 17.29 -9.92 1.46
N ARG A 34 17.90 -8.85 0.91
CA ARG A 34 17.40 -7.48 1.08
C ARG A 34 16.01 -7.28 0.48
N GLU A 35 15.76 -7.80 -0.71
CA GLU A 35 14.44 -7.78 -1.36
C GLU A 35 13.40 -8.54 -0.53
N ALA A 36 13.76 -9.72 -0.04
CA ALA A 36 12.86 -10.53 0.79
C ALA A 36 12.45 -9.78 2.07
N VAL A 37 13.41 -9.18 2.78
CA VAL A 37 13.12 -8.36 3.98
C VAL A 37 12.28 -7.13 3.60
N LYS A 38 12.60 -6.44 2.50
CA LYS A 38 11.82 -5.29 2.03
C LYS A 38 10.35 -5.67 1.76
N SER A 39 10.11 -6.83 1.17
CA SER A 39 8.76 -7.36 0.95
C SER A 39 8.05 -7.70 2.26
N LEU A 40 8.75 -8.27 3.24
CA LEU A 40 8.18 -8.55 4.57
C LEU A 40 7.84 -7.26 5.33
N VAL A 41 8.67 -6.23 5.23
CA VAL A 41 8.39 -4.90 5.80
C VAL A 41 7.18 -4.26 5.13
N LYS A 42 7.12 -4.29 3.79
CA LYS A 42 5.97 -3.78 3.04
C LYS A 42 4.67 -4.50 3.42
N ALA A 43 4.75 -5.79 3.74
CA ALA A 43 3.61 -6.59 4.18
C ALA A 43 3.25 -6.40 5.66
N GLY A 44 4.03 -5.64 6.44
CA GLY A 44 3.83 -5.47 7.88
C GLY A 44 4.14 -6.71 8.73
N ILE A 45 4.88 -7.68 8.18
CA ILE A 45 5.20 -8.95 8.86
C ILE A 45 6.47 -8.83 9.71
N VAL A 46 7.36 -7.91 9.36
CA VAL A 46 8.56 -7.55 10.13
C VAL A 46 8.70 -6.04 10.14
N ASN A 47 9.27 -5.51 11.21
CA ASN A 47 9.66 -4.10 11.30
C ASN A 47 11.16 -3.98 10.99
N GLN A 48 11.57 -2.83 10.44
CA GLN A 48 12.98 -2.54 10.20
C GLN A 48 13.24 -1.04 10.41
N GLN A 49 14.15 -0.70 11.31
CA GLN A 49 14.67 0.66 11.42
C GLN A 49 15.81 0.89 10.41
N ARG A 50 15.66 1.89 9.54
CA ARG A 50 16.69 2.25 8.56
C ARG A 50 17.94 2.81 9.24
N GLY A 51 19.11 2.46 8.71
CA GLY A 51 20.40 2.95 9.20
C GLY A 51 20.89 2.29 10.49
N VAL A 52 20.06 1.50 11.17
CA VAL A 52 20.42 0.80 12.40
C VAL A 52 20.78 -0.66 12.08
N PRO A 53 21.99 -1.13 12.40
CA PRO A 53 22.35 -2.54 12.27
C PRO A 53 21.45 -3.43 13.14
N ARG A 54 21.16 -4.66 12.67
CA ARG A 54 20.37 -5.66 13.42
C ARG A 54 19.02 -5.10 13.95
N SER A 55 18.31 -4.35 13.12
CA SER A 55 17.03 -3.72 13.45
C SER A 55 15.80 -4.47 12.95
N ILE A 56 15.95 -5.72 12.48
CA ILE A 56 14.83 -6.51 11.94
C ILE A 56 14.11 -7.17 13.12
N THR A 57 12.95 -6.64 13.46
CA THR A 57 12.14 -7.13 14.59
C THR A 57 10.82 -7.72 14.11
N LEU A 58 10.23 -8.56 14.95
CA LEU A 58 8.86 -9.02 14.74
C LEU A 58 7.90 -7.97 15.33
N PRO A 59 6.76 -7.69 14.68
CA PRO A 59 5.76 -6.80 15.22
C PRO A 59 5.21 -7.34 16.54
N THR A 60 4.76 -6.44 17.42
CA THR A 60 3.93 -6.85 18.56
C THR A 60 2.59 -7.40 18.08
N GLU A 61 1.86 -8.10 18.95
CA GLU A 61 0.52 -8.59 18.62
C GLU A 61 -0.43 -7.44 18.24
N GLU A 62 -0.36 -6.34 18.99
CA GLU A 62 -1.11 -5.11 18.69
C GLU A 62 -0.75 -4.56 17.30
N GLU A 63 0.54 -4.39 16.99
CA GLU A 63 0.99 -3.92 15.68
C GLU A 63 0.49 -4.82 14.54
N ALA A 64 0.52 -6.14 14.74
CA ALA A 64 0.03 -7.12 13.77
C ALA A 64 -1.49 -7.00 13.55
N VAL A 65 -2.28 -6.84 14.61
CA VAL A 65 -3.73 -6.61 14.51
C VAL A 65 -4.03 -5.31 13.78
N LEU A 66 -3.35 -4.23 14.11
CA LEU A 66 -3.54 -2.93 13.45
C LEU A 66 -3.12 -3.00 11.96
N ALA A 67 -2.06 -3.74 11.62
CA ALA A 67 -1.67 -3.98 10.23
C ALA A 67 -2.75 -4.77 9.47
N ALA A 68 -3.30 -5.83 10.08
CA ALA A 68 -4.38 -6.62 9.50
C ALA A 68 -5.65 -5.78 9.25
N LEU A 69 -6.06 -4.94 10.20
CA LEU A 69 -7.19 -4.03 10.04
C LEU A 69 -7.00 -3.07 8.87
N ARG A 70 -5.80 -2.48 8.71
CA ARG A 70 -5.50 -1.63 7.54
C ARG A 70 -5.62 -2.37 6.22
N GLN A 71 -5.22 -3.64 6.17
CA GLN A 71 -5.33 -4.45 4.94
C GLN A 71 -6.78 -4.67 4.51
N VAL A 72 -7.72 -4.72 5.46
CA VAL A 72 -9.16 -4.84 5.17
C VAL A 72 -9.89 -3.49 5.09
N GLY A 73 -9.14 -2.39 4.94
CA GLY A 73 -9.69 -1.06 4.64
C GLY A 73 -10.08 -0.21 5.84
N TRP A 74 -9.79 -0.65 7.06
CA TRP A 74 -10.01 0.18 8.25
C TRP A 74 -8.98 1.30 8.32
N ARG A 75 -9.44 2.48 8.76
CA ARG A 75 -8.57 3.62 9.07
C ARG A 75 -8.38 3.68 10.59
N ILE A 76 -7.17 4.01 11.03
CA ILE A 76 -6.78 3.98 12.44
C ILE A 76 -6.31 5.37 12.83
N ASN A 77 -6.98 5.99 13.81
CA ASN A 77 -6.53 7.24 14.41
C ASN A 77 -5.82 6.92 15.73
N ALA A 78 -4.49 7.00 15.71
CA ALA A 78 -3.65 6.63 16.86
C ALA A 78 -3.71 7.65 18.00
N GLU A 79 -3.97 8.93 17.71
CA GLU A 79 -3.97 10.00 18.72
C GLU A 79 -5.13 9.87 19.69
N ILE A 80 -6.32 9.52 19.17
CA ILE A 80 -7.55 9.36 19.95
C ILE A 80 -7.98 7.89 20.10
N ARG A 81 -7.16 6.94 19.65
CA ARG A 81 -7.40 5.49 19.69
C ARG A 81 -8.74 5.07 19.07
N GLU A 82 -9.04 5.61 17.90
CA GLU A 82 -10.29 5.34 17.18
C GLU A 82 -10.04 4.42 15.96
N LEU A 83 -10.94 3.46 15.77
CA LEU A 83 -11.00 2.59 14.58
C LEU A 83 -12.18 3.01 13.71
N ILE A 84 -11.88 3.43 12.49
CA ILE A 84 -12.88 3.90 11.51
C ILE A 84 -13.09 2.78 10.49
N PRO A 85 -14.32 2.27 10.32
CA PRO A 85 -14.60 1.17 9.40
C PRO A 85 -14.40 1.59 7.92
N PRO A 86 -14.13 0.65 7.01
CA PRO A 86 -14.12 0.91 5.58
C PRO A 86 -15.50 1.41 5.11
N THR A 87 -15.54 2.51 4.37
CA THR A 87 -16.78 3.04 3.80
C THR A 87 -17.20 2.19 2.60
N LEU A 88 -18.31 1.46 2.71
CA LEU A 88 -19.03 0.84 1.59
C LEU A 88 -20.18 1.75 1.16
N SER A 89 -19.89 3.00 0.79
CA SER A 89 -20.94 3.87 0.25
C SER A 89 -21.06 3.63 -1.25
N PRO A 90 -22.23 3.24 -1.78
CA PRO A 90 -22.43 3.21 -3.22
C PRO A 90 -22.18 4.60 -3.80
N LEU A 91 -21.50 4.65 -4.94
CA LEU A 91 -21.24 5.91 -5.63
C LEU A 91 -22.57 6.59 -5.95
N PRO A 92 -22.69 7.91 -5.73
CA PRO A 92 -23.89 8.63 -6.13
C PRO A 92 -24.08 8.48 -7.64
N ILE A 93 -25.30 8.18 -8.06
CA ILE A 93 -25.66 8.11 -9.48
C ILE A 93 -25.54 9.54 -10.03
N PRO A 94 -24.67 9.81 -11.02
CA PRO A 94 -24.58 11.14 -11.61
C PRO A 94 -25.92 11.49 -12.26
N ALA A 95 -26.33 12.75 -12.13
CA ALA A 95 -27.51 13.26 -12.83
C ALA A 95 -27.36 13.03 -14.34
N ALA A 96 -28.43 12.59 -15.00
CA ALA A 96 -28.44 12.46 -16.45
C ALA A 96 -28.15 13.85 -17.05
N LEU A 97 -27.13 13.92 -17.90
CA LEU A 97 -26.87 15.12 -18.70
C LEU A 97 -27.86 15.12 -19.86
N ASP A 98 -28.74 16.11 -19.89
CA ASP A 98 -29.61 16.34 -21.04
C ASP A 98 -28.76 16.86 -22.21
N HIS A 99 -28.76 16.11 -23.32
CA HIS A 99 -28.12 16.51 -24.56
C HIS A 99 -28.89 17.70 -25.16
N ILE A 100 -28.29 18.88 -25.14
CA ILE A 100 -28.80 20.02 -25.90
C ILE A 100 -28.45 19.75 -27.36
N ALA A 101 -29.45 19.62 -28.23
CA ALA A 101 -29.23 19.44 -29.66
C ALA A 101 -28.40 20.59 -30.24
N ASP A 102 -27.46 20.25 -31.12
CA ASP A 102 -26.63 21.23 -31.83
C ASP A 102 -27.52 22.26 -32.52
N VAL A 103 -27.25 23.54 -32.28
CA VAL A 103 -27.88 24.63 -33.03
C VAL A 103 -27.29 24.61 -34.44
N GLU A 104 -27.97 23.97 -35.38
CA GLU A 104 -27.73 24.15 -36.81
C GLU A 104 -28.14 25.58 -37.20
N GLY A 105 -27.17 26.49 -37.13
CA GLY A 105 -27.29 27.86 -37.59
C GLY A 105 -26.20 28.18 -38.62
N TRP A 106 -26.16 27.43 -39.71
CA TRP A 106 -25.41 27.80 -40.92
C TRP A 106 -26.39 28.22 -42.01
N ASP A 107 -27.09 29.34 -41.81
CA ASP A 107 -27.75 29.99 -42.92
C ASP A 107 -26.73 30.81 -43.69
N SER A 108 -26.45 30.28 -44.88
CA SER A 108 -25.65 30.89 -45.92
C SER A 108 -26.61 31.70 -46.79
N ASP A 109 -26.57 33.03 -46.71
CA ASP A 109 -27.18 33.87 -47.75
C ASP A 109 -26.12 34.73 -48.43
N ALA A 110 -25.60 34.17 -49.52
CA ALA A 110 -25.06 34.91 -50.63
C ALA A 110 -26.17 35.14 -51.66
N ALA A 111 -26.66 36.37 -51.81
CA ALA A 111 -27.29 36.84 -53.05
C ALA A 111 -27.28 38.38 -53.09
N GLY A 112 -26.55 38.94 -54.06
CA GLY A 112 -26.51 40.37 -54.30
C GLY A 112 -27.80 40.91 -54.91
N ILE A 113 -28.06 42.20 -54.71
CA ILE A 113 -28.93 43.00 -55.58
C ILE A 113 -28.28 44.38 -55.75
N SER A 114 -28.02 44.72 -57.00
CA SER A 114 -27.56 46.01 -57.50
C SER A 114 -28.59 47.12 -57.29
N GLY A 115 -28.11 48.37 -57.13
CA GLY A 115 -28.90 49.59 -57.16
C GLY A 115 -28.01 50.81 -56.97
#